data_AF-A0A1I5EFZ3-F1
#
_entry.id   AF-A0A1I5EFZ3-F1
#
_cell.length_a   1.000
_cell.length_b   1.000
_cell.length_c   1.000
_cell.angle_alpha   90.00
_cell.angle_beta   90.00
_cell.angle_gamma   90.00
#
_symmetry.space_group_name_H-M   'P 1'
#
loop_
_entity.id
_entity.type
_entity.pdbx_description
1 polymer ?
#
loop_
_entity_poly.entity_id
_entity_poly.type
_entity_poly.pdbx_seq_one_letter_code
_entity_poly.pdbx_strand_id
1 'polypeptide(L)'
;MTLQEYVKKRNGVSMSSSNSLRNNLYRSLGAKNFALFWNYWNPIFGYYLGIKIYKPLKKVVPASISLVATFVFCGMIHDLVTTIVRGKLSIFFSIWFLIMALFVLISKFVRQDFSTKKWIFRATSNILILCFSFFTTDYIYQLLKIKFPILEE
;
A
#
# COMPACT_ATOMS: atom_id res chain seq x y z
N MET A 1 20.65 9.37 -0.68
CA MET A 1 19.75 9.36 0.50
C MET A 1 19.78 7.98 1.10
N THR A 2 20.22 7.88 2.35
CA THR A 2 20.23 6.62 3.12
C THR A 2 18.81 6.25 3.59
N LEU A 3 18.61 5.00 4.04
CA LEU A 3 17.33 4.57 4.60
C LEU A 3 16.92 5.43 5.82
N GLN A 4 17.87 5.73 6.71
CA GLN A 4 17.62 6.54 7.90
C GLN A 4 17.19 7.96 7.54
N GLU A 5 17.86 8.59 6.58
CA GLU A 5 17.47 9.92 6.06
C GLU A 5 16.09 9.87 5.42
N TYR A 6 15.81 8.82 4.63
CA TYR A 6 14.52 8.64 3.97
C TYR A 6 13.38 8.52 4.99
N VAL A 7 13.53 7.68 6.01
CA VAL A 7 12.53 7.51 7.06
C VAL A 7 12.38 8.79 7.87
N LYS A 8 13.48 9.45 8.27
CA LYS A 8 13.42 10.72 9.00
C LYS A 8 12.68 11.80 8.23
N LYS A 9 12.88 11.90 6.91
CA LYS A 9 12.14 12.83 6.03
C LYS A 9 10.63 12.55 6.01
N ARG A 10 10.21 11.28 6.06
CA ARG A 10 8.78 10.89 6.00
C ARG A 10 8.10 10.95 7.36
N ASN A 11 8.79 10.55 8.42
CA ASN A 11 8.22 10.36 9.76
C ASN A 11 8.47 11.54 10.70
N GLY A 12 9.45 12.38 10.37
CA GLY A 12 9.93 13.45 11.24
C GLY A 12 10.81 12.98 12.40
N VAL A 13 10.96 11.67 12.60
CA VAL A 13 11.77 11.06 13.68
C VAL A 13 12.66 9.96 13.13
N SER A 14 13.71 9.59 13.87
CA SER A 14 14.58 8.46 13.53
C SER A 14 13.83 7.14 13.57
N MET A 15 14.36 6.13 12.87
CA MET A 15 13.79 4.78 12.83
C MET A 15 13.69 4.12 14.21
N SER A 16 14.63 4.39 15.10
CA SER A 16 14.71 3.85 16.47
C SER A 16 13.84 4.60 17.48
N SER A 17 13.18 5.69 17.09
CA SER A 17 12.34 6.45 18.00
C SER A 17 11.07 5.65 18.35
N SER A 18 10.71 5.63 19.62
CA SER A 18 9.42 5.09 20.11
C SER A 18 8.21 5.77 19.45
N ASN A 19 8.36 7.01 18.98
CA ASN A 19 7.32 7.76 18.28
C ASN A 19 7.19 7.41 16.79
N SER A 20 8.04 6.54 16.24
CA SER A 20 8.07 6.22 14.80
C SER A 20 6.73 5.65 14.32
N LEU A 21 6.17 4.67 15.04
CA LEU A 21 4.88 4.06 14.70
C LEU A 21 3.72 5.05 14.81
N ARG A 22 3.68 5.83 15.91
CA ARG A 22 2.67 6.88 16.12
C ARG A 22 2.68 7.89 14.96
N ASN A 23 3.87 8.35 14.56
CA ASN A 23 4.00 9.31 13.47
C ASN A 23 3.63 8.70 12.11
N ASN A 24 3.96 7.44 11.85
CA ASN A 24 3.52 6.74 10.63
C ASN A 24 2.00 6.75 10.51
N LEU A 25 1.31 6.29 11.56
CA LEU A 25 -0.14 6.19 11.57
C LEU A 25 -0.79 7.56 11.49
N TYR A 26 -0.32 8.52 12.29
CA TYR A 26 -0.88 9.88 12.27
C TYR A 26 -0.71 10.56 10.91
N ARG A 27 0.47 10.41 10.27
CA ARG A 27 0.75 11.04 8.97
C ARG A 27 0.10 10.30 7.80
N SER A 28 0.06 8.97 7.83
CA SER A 28 -0.59 8.18 6.78
C SER A 28 -2.09 8.44 6.76
N LEU A 29 -2.78 8.24 7.88
CA LEU A 29 -4.21 8.52 7.99
C LEU A 29 -4.50 10.00 7.69
N GLY A 30 -3.68 10.91 8.23
CA GLY A 30 -3.78 12.33 7.97
C GLY A 30 -3.29 12.80 6.59
N ALA A 31 -2.98 11.91 5.64
CA ALA A 31 -2.46 12.30 4.35
C ALA A 31 -3.51 13.05 3.51
N LYS A 32 -3.08 14.07 2.79
CA LYS A 32 -3.96 14.91 1.94
C LYS A 32 -4.60 14.16 0.76
N ASN A 33 -4.06 13.00 0.40
CA ASN A 33 -4.63 12.10 -0.59
C ASN A 33 -4.10 10.68 -0.42
N PHE A 34 -4.74 9.74 -1.09
CA PHE A 34 -4.43 8.32 -0.95
C PHE A 34 -3.06 7.95 -1.53
N ALA A 35 -2.58 8.68 -2.54
CA ALA A 35 -1.22 8.48 -3.03
C ALA A 35 -0.16 8.84 -1.98
N LEU A 36 -0.39 9.88 -1.17
CA LEU A 36 0.53 10.31 -0.13
C LEU A 36 0.43 9.42 1.11
N PHE A 37 -0.72 8.80 1.40
CA PHE A 37 -0.90 7.82 2.48
C PHE A 37 0.22 6.77 2.49
N TRP A 38 0.50 6.17 1.32
CA TRP A 38 1.49 5.10 1.17
C TRP A 38 2.95 5.56 1.36
N ASN A 39 3.22 6.86 1.25
CA ASN A 39 4.55 7.39 1.56
C ASN A 39 4.86 7.38 3.07
N TYR A 40 3.82 7.33 3.91
CA TYR A 40 3.92 7.39 5.38
C TYR A 40 3.58 6.06 6.06
N TRP A 41 2.76 5.22 5.44
CA TRP A 41 2.28 3.96 6.04
C TRP A 41 3.42 3.05 6.49
N ASN A 42 4.36 2.78 5.59
CA ASN A 42 5.57 2.02 5.89
C ASN A 42 6.75 2.53 5.04
N PRO A 43 7.50 3.53 5.53
CA PRO A 43 8.56 4.16 4.76
C PRO A 43 9.76 3.22 4.53
N ILE A 44 9.96 2.21 5.40
CA ILE A 44 11.05 1.23 5.22
C ILE A 44 10.77 0.36 4.01
N PHE A 45 9.58 -0.26 3.95
CA PHE A 45 9.16 -1.03 2.78
C PHE A 45 9.10 -0.16 1.52
N GLY A 46 8.56 1.06 1.63
CA GLY A 46 8.49 2.00 0.52
C GLY A 46 9.87 2.38 -0.04
N TYR A 47 10.91 2.46 0.80
CA TYR A 47 12.28 2.70 0.37
C TYR A 47 12.82 1.55 -0.48
N TYR A 48 12.73 0.32 0.01
CA TYR A 48 13.25 -0.86 -0.68
C TYR A 48 12.49 -1.13 -1.98
N LEU A 49 11.15 -1.13 -1.94
CA LEU A 49 10.31 -1.26 -3.13
C LEU A 49 10.61 -0.15 -4.15
N GLY A 50 10.80 1.08 -3.68
CA GLY A 50 11.15 2.22 -4.51
C GLY A 50 12.47 2.01 -5.27
N ILE A 51 13.51 1.51 -4.61
CA ILE A 51 14.84 1.34 -5.20
C ILE A 51 14.96 0.06 -6.02
N LYS A 52 14.39 -1.05 -5.54
CA LYS A 52 14.61 -2.38 -6.10
C LYS A 52 13.57 -2.79 -7.13
N ILE A 53 12.35 -2.24 -7.07
CA ILE A 53 11.23 -2.64 -7.94
C ILE A 53 10.78 -1.47 -8.81
N TYR A 54 10.30 -0.39 -8.19
CA TYR A 54 9.71 0.74 -8.93
C TYR A 54 10.70 1.43 -9.85
N LYS A 55 11.89 1.82 -9.35
CA LYS A 55 12.89 2.54 -10.16
C LYS A 55 13.39 1.72 -11.36
N PRO A 56 13.76 0.43 -11.22
CA PRO A 56 14.11 -0.40 -12.37
C PRO A 56 12.97 -0.52 -13.37
N LEU A 57 11.74 -0.82 -12.91
CA LEU A 57 10.58 -0.96 -13.80
C LEU A 57 10.26 0.32 -14.56
N LYS A 58 10.38 1.49 -13.91
CA LYS A 58 10.11 2.79 -14.55
C LYS A 58 11.05 3.09 -15.74
N LYS A 59 12.20 2.41 -15.85
CA LYS A 59 13.09 2.54 -17.01
C LYS A 59 12.55 1.82 -18.26
N VAL A 60 11.64 0.87 -18.08
CA VAL A 60 11.14 -0.02 -19.15
C VAL A 60 9.68 0.26 -19.47
N VAL A 61 8.86 0.56 -18.45
CA VAL A 61 7.41 0.77 -18.59
C VAL A 61 6.96 2.11 -18.01
N PRO A 62 5.78 2.62 -18.41
CA PRO A 62 5.21 3.85 -17.85
C PRO A 62 5.08 3.82 -16.32
N ALA A 63 5.20 4.99 -15.71
CA ALA A 63 5.21 5.14 -14.24
C ALA A 63 3.96 4.57 -13.54
N SER A 64 2.80 4.61 -14.20
CA SER A 64 1.55 4.01 -13.69
C SER A 64 1.66 2.49 -13.60
N ILE A 65 2.17 1.84 -14.65
CA ILE A 65 2.39 0.39 -14.69
C ILE A 65 3.45 0.00 -13.66
N SER A 66 4.57 0.73 -13.57
CA SER A 66 5.60 0.48 -12.55
C SER A 66 5.04 0.56 -11.13
N LEU A 67 4.13 1.51 -10.87
CA LEU A 67 3.48 1.65 -9.58
C LEU A 67 2.62 0.43 -9.25
N VAL A 68 1.73 0.04 -10.18
CA VAL A 68 0.85 -1.12 -9.99
C VAL A 68 1.65 -2.39 -9.77
N ALA A 69 2.65 -2.65 -10.62
CA ALA A 69 3.54 -3.80 -10.47
C ALA A 69 4.28 -3.80 -9.12
N THR A 70 4.71 -2.64 -8.63
CA THR A 70 5.35 -2.52 -7.31
C THR A 70 4.40 -2.87 -6.17
N PHE A 71 3.14 -2.44 -6.25
CA PHE A 71 2.12 -2.79 -5.26
C PHE A 71 1.81 -4.28 -5.29
N VAL A 72 1.58 -4.86 -6.47
CA VAL A 72 1.32 -6.30 -6.63
C VAL A 72 2.49 -7.11 -6.08
N PHE A 73 3.73 -6.75 -6.40
CA PHE A 73 4.92 -7.41 -5.85
C PHE A 73 4.97 -7.35 -4.32
N CYS A 74 4.58 -6.23 -3.72
CA CYS A 74 4.44 -6.12 -2.27
C CYS A 74 3.39 -7.10 -1.73
N GLY A 75 2.21 -7.15 -2.37
CA GLY A 75 1.15 -8.11 -2.03
C GLY A 75 1.61 -9.57 -2.13
N MET A 76 2.38 -9.92 -3.17
CA MET A 76 2.95 -11.25 -3.35
C MET A 76 3.89 -11.65 -2.20
N ILE A 77 4.66 -10.71 -1.65
CA ILE A 77 5.50 -10.99 -0.47
C ILE A 77 4.62 -11.34 0.73
N HIS A 78 3.53 -10.60 0.96
CA HIS A 78 2.59 -10.89 2.06
C HIS A 78 1.89 -12.24 1.87
N ASP A 79 1.48 -12.55 0.65
CA ASP A 79 0.90 -13.84 0.28
C ASP A 79 1.89 -14.99 0.48
N LEU A 80 3.17 -14.81 0.12
CA LEU A 80 4.22 -15.80 0.36
C LEU A 80 4.41 -16.07 1.85
N VAL A 81 4.49 -15.01 2.68
CA VAL A 81 4.59 -15.17 4.15
C VAL A 81 3.36 -15.90 4.69
N THR A 82 2.17 -15.54 4.22
CA THR A 82 0.90 -16.19 4.61
C THR A 82 0.89 -17.65 4.21
N THR A 83 1.39 -17.97 3.01
CA THR A 83 1.47 -19.33 2.48
C THR A 83 2.44 -20.18 3.28
N ILE A 84 3.61 -19.65 3.62
CA ILE A 84 4.60 -20.35 4.47
C ILE A 84 4.03 -20.63 5.86
N VAL A 85 3.34 -19.67 6.47
CA VAL A 85 2.79 -19.81 7.82
C VAL A 85 1.57 -20.74 7.87
N ARG A 86 0.70 -20.68 6.86
CA ARG A 86 -0.56 -21.45 6.83
C ARG A 86 -0.41 -22.80 6.11
N GLY A 87 0.66 -23.00 5.35
CA GLY A 87 0.86 -24.15 4.48
C GLY A 87 -0.04 -24.18 3.24
N LYS A 88 -0.80 -23.11 2.97
CA LYS A 88 -1.80 -23.04 1.89
C LYS A 88 -1.61 -21.81 1.04
N LEU A 89 -1.74 -21.97 -0.28
CA LEU A 89 -1.54 -20.88 -1.23
C LEU A 89 -2.60 -19.79 -1.02
N SER A 90 -2.13 -18.56 -0.79
CA SER A 90 -2.97 -17.36 -0.69
C SER A 90 -2.59 -16.39 -1.80
N ILE A 91 -3.59 -15.78 -2.45
CA ILE A 91 -3.41 -14.64 -3.38
C ILE A 91 -4.16 -13.38 -2.92
N PHE A 92 -4.68 -13.40 -1.69
CA PHE A 92 -5.53 -12.34 -1.15
C PHE A 92 -4.82 -10.99 -1.13
N PHE A 93 -3.58 -10.94 -0.63
CA PHE A 93 -2.85 -9.68 -0.52
C PHE A 93 -2.44 -9.13 -1.88
N SER A 94 -2.12 -9.97 -2.86
CA SER A 94 -1.81 -9.57 -4.22
C SER A 94 -3.00 -8.87 -4.89
N ILE A 95 -4.21 -9.43 -4.75
CA ILE A 95 -5.45 -8.81 -5.24
C ILE A 95 -5.73 -7.50 -4.48
N TRP A 96 -5.57 -7.51 -3.16
CA TRP A 96 -5.82 -6.32 -2.35
C TRP A 96 -4.90 -5.15 -2.72
N PHE A 97 -3.60 -5.42 -2.84
CA PHE A 97 -2.63 -4.41 -3.23
C PHE A 97 -2.83 -3.94 -4.67
N LEU A 98 -3.31 -4.81 -5.59
CA LEU A 98 -3.73 -4.40 -6.93
C LEU A 98 -4.85 -3.35 -6.85
N ILE A 99 -5.93 -3.64 -6.11
CA ILE A 99 -7.07 -2.73 -5.96
C ILE A 99 -6.62 -1.41 -5.31
N MET A 100 -5.77 -1.46 -4.28
CA MET A 100 -5.18 -0.27 -3.68
C MET A 100 -4.38 0.56 -4.67
N ALA A 101 -3.59 -0.08 -5.53
CA ALA A 101 -2.81 0.61 -6.55
C ALA A 101 -3.71 1.36 -7.54
N LEU A 102 -4.85 0.77 -7.91
CA LEU A 102 -5.86 1.44 -8.74
C LEU A 102 -6.42 2.66 -8.03
N PHE A 103 -6.76 2.57 -6.74
CA PHE A 103 -7.18 3.74 -5.96
C PHE A 103 -6.11 4.83 -5.89
N VAL A 104 -4.83 4.46 -5.79
CA VAL A 104 -3.73 5.43 -5.84
C VAL A 104 -3.67 6.12 -7.20
N LEU A 105 -3.83 5.38 -8.30
CA LEU A 105 -3.86 5.94 -9.64
C LEU A 105 -5.07 6.85 -9.86
N ILE A 106 -6.26 6.43 -9.44
CA ILE A 106 -7.49 7.24 -9.49
C ILE A 106 -7.30 8.53 -8.69
N SER A 107 -6.78 8.45 -7.46
CA SER A 107 -6.50 9.60 -6.61
C SER A 107 -5.55 10.61 -7.28
N LYS A 108 -4.54 10.13 -8.01
CA LYS A 108 -3.65 10.98 -8.82
C LYS A 108 -4.35 11.57 -10.04
N PHE A 109 -5.15 10.76 -10.74
CA PHE A 109 -5.87 11.15 -11.95
C PHE A 109 -6.87 12.26 -11.68
N VAL A 110 -7.68 12.12 -10.61
CA VAL A 110 -8.64 13.15 -10.18
C VAL A 110 -7.99 14.31 -9.41
N ARG A 111 -6.66 14.30 -9.27
CA ARG A 111 -5.86 15.30 -8.53
C ARG A 111 -6.41 15.57 -7.13
N GLN A 112 -6.81 14.50 -6.43
CA GLN A 112 -7.39 14.60 -5.09
C GLN A 112 -6.45 15.38 -4.16
N ASP A 113 -6.99 16.42 -3.51
CA ASP A 113 -6.29 17.18 -2.49
C ASP A 113 -7.23 17.61 -1.36
N PHE A 114 -6.99 17.07 -0.17
CA PHE A 114 -7.67 17.43 1.07
C PHE A 114 -6.77 18.24 2.00
N SER A 115 -5.74 18.91 1.48
CA SER A 115 -4.81 19.74 2.26
C SER A 115 -5.52 20.79 3.13
N THR A 116 -6.60 21.40 2.62
CA THR A 116 -7.41 22.41 3.31
C THR A 116 -8.40 21.83 4.34
N LYS A 117 -8.57 20.50 4.37
CA LYS A 117 -9.52 19.83 5.27
C LYS A 117 -8.85 19.45 6.59
N LYS A 118 -9.66 19.38 7.66
CA LYS A 118 -9.22 18.95 8.99
C LYS A 118 -8.68 17.51 8.95
N TRP A 119 -7.77 17.18 9.88
CA TRP A 119 -7.14 15.86 9.95
C TRP A 119 -8.16 14.71 10.01
N ILE A 120 -9.24 14.85 10.78
CA ILE A 120 -10.28 13.83 10.92
C ILE A 120 -10.89 13.51 9.55
N PHE A 121 -11.23 14.53 8.75
CA PHE A 121 -11.80 14.31 7.42
C PHE A 121 -10.84 13.51 6.53
N ARG A 122 -9.55 13.86 6.54
CA ARG A 122 -8.52 13.14 5.77
C ARG A 122 -8.38 11.69 6.24
N ALA A 123 -8.35 11.46 7.54
CA ALA A 123 -8.27 10.14 8.15
C ALA A 123 -9.47 9.30 7.75
N THR A 124 -10.69 9.82 7.90
CA THR A 124 -11.92 9.13 7.50
C THR A 124 -11.90 8.80 6.01
N SER A 125 -11.53 9.74 5.12
CA SER A 125 -11.45 9.44 3.69
C SER A 125 -10.45 8.34 3.36
N ASN A 126 -9.24 8.37 3.94
CA ASN A 126 -8.24 7.33 3.70
C ASN A 126 -8.69 5.98 4.25
N ILE A 127 -9.28 5.94 5.45
CA ILE A 127 -9.82 4.72 6.07
C ILE A 127 -10.96 4.14 5.21
N LEU A 128 -11.86 4.97 4.72
CA LEU A 128 -12.95 4.52 3.85
C LEU A 128 -12.41 3.85 2.58
N ILE A 129 -11.38 4.42 1.95
CA ILE A 129 -10.72 3.79 0.80
C ILE A 129 -10.08 2.44 1.21
N LEU A 130 -9.40 2.38 2.36
CA LEU A 130 -8.82 1.14 2.87
C LEU A 130 -9.88 0.06 3.09
N CYS A 131 -10.95 0.38 3.83
CA CYS A 131 -12.05 -0.54 4.11
C CYS A 131 -12.75 -0.97 2.82
N PHE A 132 -13.08 -0.03 1.94
CA PHE A 132 -13.75 -0.34 0.68
C PHE A 132 -12.93 -1.28 -0.20
N SER A 133 -11.62 -1.03 -0.33
CA SER A 133 -10.72 -1.90 -1.08
C SER A 133 -10.62 -3.31 -0.47
N PHE A 134 -10.63 -3.40 0.87
CA PHE A 134 -10.57 -4.67 1.59
C PHE A 134 -11.84 -5.49 1.35
N PHE A 135 -13.03 -4.91 1.53
CA PHE A 135 -14.29 -5.60 1.28
C PHE A 135 -14.47 -5.99 -0.19
N THR A 136 -13.99 -5.16 -1.12
CA THR A 136 -13.98 -5.49 -2.55
C THR A 136 -13.07 -6.69 -2.83
N THR A 137 -11.90 -6.74 -2.18
CA THR A 137 -10.99 -7.87 -2.28
C THR A 137 -11.63 -9.13 -1.73
N ASP A 138 -12.22 -9.06 -0.54
CA ASP A 138 -12.88 -10.19 0.10
C ASP A 138 -14.00 -10.77 -0.79
N TYR A 139 -14.85 -9.90 -1.33
CA TYR A 139 -15.88 -10.31 -2.28
C TYR A 139 -15.29 -11.02 -3.51
N ILE A 140 -14.27 -10.44 -4.15
CA ILE A 140 -13.59 -11.04 -5.30
C ILE A 140 -12.93 -12.38 -4.93
N TYR A 141 -12.30 -12.45 -3.76
CA TYR A 141 -11.60 -13.64 -3.29
C TYR A 141 -12.58 -14.79 -3.03
N GLN A 142 -13.74 -14.51 -2.45
CA GLN A 142 -14.79 -15.50 -2.26
C GLN A 142 -15.35 -16.00 -3.60
N LEU A 143 -15.53 -15.12 -4.59
CA LEU A 143 -15.90 -15.53 -5.96
C LEU A 143 -14.83 -16.42 -6.62
N LEU A 144 -13.55 -16.09 -6.42
CA LEU A 144 -12.43 -16.88 -6.95
C LEU A 144 -12.35 -18.26 -6.31
N LYS A 145 -12.58 -18.37 -5.00
CA LYS A 145 -12.64 -19.68 -4.32
C LYS A 145 -13.73 -20.57 -4.87
N ILE A 146 -14.93 -20.03 -5.08
CA ILE A 146 -16.05 -20.77 -5.68
C ILE A 146 -15.66 -21.33 -7.05
N LYS A 147 -14.87 -20.58 -7.83
CA LYS A 147 -14.45 -20.96 -9.18
C LYS A 147 -13.19 -21.83 -9.23
N PHE A 148 -12.31 -21.72 -8.23
CA PHE A 148 -11.00 -22.36 -8.17
C PHE A 148 -10.78 -22.96 -6.76
N PRO A 149 -11.26 -24.20 -6.51
CA PRO A 149 -11.17 -24.85 -5.20
C PRO A 149 -9.74 -25.22 -4.77
N ILE A 150 -8.75 -25.12 -5.67
CA ILE A 150 -7.31 -25.22 -5.33
C ILE A 150 -6.83 -24.17 -4.31
N LEU A 151 -7.66 -23.16 -4.00
CA LEU A 151 -7.42 -22.19 -2.92
C LEU A 151 -7.97 -22.67 -1.55
N GLU A 152 -8.59 -23.85 -1.49
CA GLU A 152 -9.14 -24.47 -0.27
C GLU A 152 -8.27 -25.59 0.32
N GLU A 153 -7.51 -26.31 -0.52
CA GLU A 153 -6.73 -27.51 -0.13
C GLU A 153 -5.38 -27.18 0.53
#